data_AF-A0A372NG23-F1
#
_entry.id   AF-A0A372NG23-F1
#
_cell.length_a   1.000
_cell.length_b   1.000
_cell.length_c   1.000
_cell.angle_alpha   90.00
_cell.angle_beta   90.00
_cell.angle_gamma   90.00
#
_symmetry.space_group_name_H-M   'P 1'
#
loop_
_entity.id
_entity.type
_entity.pdbx_description
1 polymer ?
#
loop_
_entity_poly.entity_id
_entity_poly.type
_entity_poly.pdbx_seq_one_letter_code
_entity_poly.pdbx_strand_id
1 'polypeptide(L)'
;MTTETLTIARLGSGGDGIAETTGGPVYVPFTLPGEVVAVARVKNHGTVMSMSEASPERVTPPCVHFGPDGKNGTCGGCTLQHASDALYHDFKRNLVVQALKSKGLTAEVAPLVIARPGERRRVVFTLRRTEKDMLVGFSQAGSHHIVSIDHCPISSDGIIGRLEAIRRVAAAIATSAEPFRVTVLETLGGLDLAFEGVKKVGDKQRRAVTETVLALRAGINRVSSDGEIVIEPQKPEIEFSGVRVSPPAGGFTQATKPAEDAMAEIVLTALGKAKRVADLFAGSGTFALRIARQAKVHAVEGDEKALKALDFAARNTQGLKPVTVERRDLFRRPLMASELKVYDAVVFDPPRAGAEDQCKELARSGVKTVIAVSCNPISLARDLAILTAAGYRIRLVTPVDQFLWSAHVEAVVVLEK
;
A
#
# COMPACT_ATOMS: atom_id res chain seq x y z
N MET A 1 21.56 -32.13 0.44
CA MET A 1 20.64 -31.41 -0.47
C MET A 1 21.07 -31.77 -1.88
N THR A 2 20.19 -32.35 -2.68
CA THR A 2 20.49 -32.63 -4.09
C THR A 2 20.30 -31.35 -4.89
N THR A 3 21.34 -30.92 -5.59
CA THR A 3 21.25 -29.83 -6.56
C THR A 3 20.57 -30.36 -7.80
N GLU A 4 19.55 -29.66 -8.29
CA GLU A 4 18.90 -29.98 -9.56
C GLU A 4 18.91 -28.75 -10.49
N THR A 5 19.06 -28.98 -11.79
CA THR A 5 18.98 -27.93 -12.80
C THR A 5 17.54 -27.80 -13.26
N LEU A 6 16.98 -26.61 -13.18
CA LEU A 6 15.60 -26.30 -13.55
C LEU A 6 15.55 -25.17 -14.57
N THR A 7 14.60 -25.27 -15.50
CA THR A 7 14.20 -24.16 -16.38
C THR A 7 12.97 -23.48 -15.79
N ILE A 8 13.05 -22.16 -15.62
CA ILE A 8 11.94 -21.37 -15.10
C ILE A 8 10.92 -21.14 -16.22
N ALA A 9 9.70 -21.62 -16.03
CA ALA A 9 8.65 -21.57 -17.04
C ALA A 9 7.88 -20.24 -17.04
N ARG A 10 7.59 -19.69 -15.85
CA ARG A 10 6.76 -18.48 -15.68
C ARG A 10 6.99 -17.82 -14.32
N LEU A 11 6.42 -16.65 -14.12
CA LEU A 11 6.31 -16.02 -12.80
C LEU A 11 5.04 -16.47 -12.07
N GLY A 12 5.18 -16.70 -10.77
CA GLY A 12 4.10 -16.91 -9.82
C GLY A 12 3.53 -15.59 -9.32
N SER A 13 2.36 -15.64 -8.67
CA SER A 13 1.68 -14.43 -8.17
C SER A 13 2.48 -13.63 -7.13
N GLY A 14 3.50 -14.22 -6.50
CA GLY A 14 4.42 -13.55 -5.57
C GLY A 14 5.65 -12.93 -6.23
N GLY A 15 5.80 -13.09 -7.56
CA GLY A 15 6.99 -12.67 -8.31
C GLY A 15 8.15 -13.68 -8.26
N ASP A 16 7.96 -14.83 -7.63
CA ASP A 16 8.83 -15.99 -7.70
C ASP A 16 8.76 -16.66 -9.08
N GLY A 17 9.90 -17.15 -9.58
CA GLY A 17 9.93 -18.00 -10.76
C GLY A 17 9.36 -19.38 -10.44
N ILE A 18 8.63 -19.99 -11.37
CA ILE A 18 8.07 -21.33 -11.24
C ILE A 18 8.66 -22.24 -12.31
N ALA A 19 9.32 -23.31 -11.88
CA ALA A 19 9.69 -24.42 -12.72
C ALA A 19 8.64 -25.54 -12.58
N GLU A 20 8.20 -26.10 -13.70
CA GLU A 20 7.27 -27.23 -13.72
C GLU A 20 8.09 -28.52 -13.73
N THR A 21 7.93 -29.37 -12.71
CA THR A 21 8.64 -30.66 -12.59
C THR A 21 7.65 -31.81 -12.50
N THR A 22 8.11 -33.05 -12.69
CA THR A 22 7.25 -34.24 -12.52
C THR A 22 6.67 -34.38 -11.12
N GLY A 23 7.32 -33.78 -10.11
CA GLY A 23 6.84 -33.71 -8.72
C GLY A 23 5.98 -32.49 -8.40
N GLY A 24 5.52 -31.76 -9.41
CA GLY A 24 4.77 -30.51 -9.27
C GLY A 24 5.64 -29.24 -9.36
N PRO A 25 5.03 -28.06 -9.14
CA PRO A 25 5.71 -26.79 -9.31
C PRO A 25 6.77 -26.55 -8.22
N VAL A 26 7.92 -26.02 -8.62
CA VAL A 26 8.98 -25.55 -7.73
C VAL A 26 9.08 -24.04 -7.84
N TYR A 27 8.97 -23.36 -6.69
CA TYR A 27 9.03 -21.91 -6.56
C TYR A 27 10.47 -21.48 -6.27
N VAL A 28 11.03 -20.66 -7.14
CA VAL A 28 12.42 -20.19 -7.11
C VAL A 28 12.41 -18.66 -7.10
N PRO A 29 12.52 -18.00 -5.95
CA PRO A 29 12.58 -16.55 -5.87
C PRO A 29 13.78 -15.96 -6.64
N PHE A 30 13.63 -14.72 -7.10
CA PHE A 30 14.68 -13.96 -7.81
C PHE A 30 15.12 -14.52 -9.17
N THR A 31 14.24 -15.31 -9.80
CA THR A 31 14.43 -15.82 -11.17
C THR A 31 13.30 -15.39 -12.09
N LEU A 32 13.59 -15.37 -13.39
CA LEU A 32 12.69 -14.96 -14.47
C LEU A 32 12.39 -16.11 -15.44
N PRO A 33 11.29 -16.04 -16.20
CA PRO A 33 10.98 -17.01 -17.24
C PRO A 33 12.11 -17.13 -18.27
N GLY A 34 12.40 -18.37 -18.67
CA GLY A 34 13.46 -18.73 -19.61
C GLY A 34 14.81 -19.00 -18.97
N GLU A 35 14.99 -18.73 -17.67
CA GLU A 35 16.27 -18.95 -17.00
C GLU A 35 16.55 -20.42 -16.72
N VAL A 36 17.80 -20.82 -16.85
CA VAL A 36 18.30 -22.15 -16.45
C VAL A 36 19.17 -22.00 -15.22
N VAL A 37 18.72 -22.57 -14.11
CA VAL A 37 19.32 -22.39 -12.78
C VAL A 37 19.57 -23.73 -12.09
N ALA A 38 20.73 -23.84 -11.44
CA ALA A 38 20.99 -24.91 -10.49
C ALA A 38 20.44 -24.48 -9.13
N VAL A 39 19.54 -25.28 -8.55
CA VAL A 39 18.87 -24.96 -7.28
C VAL A 39 19.14 -26.00 -6.21
N ALA A 40 19.31 -25.55 -4.97
CA ALA A 40 19.16 -26.39 -3.80
C ALA A 40 17.68 -26.42 -3.42
N ARG A 41 17.04 -27.58 -3.55
CA ARG A 41 15.60 -27.73 -3.31
C ARG A 41 15.28 -28.22 -1.90
N VAL A 42 14.30 -27.59 -1.29
CA VAL A 42 13.64 -28.03 -0.06
C VAL A 42 12.12 -28.03 -0.31
N LYS A 43 11.51 -29.23 -0.33
CA LYS A 43 10.10 -29.43 -0.70
C LYS A 43 9.79 -28.82 -2.08
N ASN A 44 8.95 -27.79 -2.13
CA ASN A 44 8.54 -27.08 -3.34
C ASN A 44 9.28 -25.74 -3.51
N HIS A 45 10.31 -25.45 -2.70
CA HIS A 45 11.09 -24.22 -2.78
C HIS A 45 12.52 -24.49 -3.23
N GLY A 46 12.99 -23.75 -4.23
CA GLY A 46 14.36 -23.79 -4.73
C GLY A 46 15.13 -22.52 -4.32
N THR A 47 16.36 -22.70 -3.84
CA THR A 47 17.32 -21.60 -3.67
C THR A 47 18.35 -21.66 -4.79
N VAL A 48 18.52 -20.57 -5.54
CA VAL A 48 19.49 -20.50 -6.65
C VAL A 48 20.91 -20.63 -6.12
N MET A 49 21.66 -21.57 -6.67
CA MET A 49 23.09 -21.78 -6.40
C MET A 49 23.95 -21.18 -7.53
N SER A 50 23.51 -21.36 -8.77
CA SER A 50 24.12 -20.77 -9.96
C SER A 50 23.11 -20.66 -11.10
N MET A 51 23.43 -19.82 -12.08
CA MET A 51 22.63 -19.60 -13.28
C MET A 51 23.51 -19.80 -14.51
N SER A 52 23.11 -20.68 -15.41
CA SER A 52 23.83 -20.95 -16.65
C SER A 52 23.28 -20.14 -17.83
N GLU A 53 21.98 -19.83 -17.81
CA GLU A 53 21.31 -19.02 -18.84
C GLU A 53 20.43 -17.97 -18.17
N ALA A 54 20.70 -16.70 -18.45
CA ALA A 54 19.92 -15.57 -17.97
C ALA A 54 18.84 -15.18 -18.99
N SER A 55 17.69 -14.72 -18.50
CA SER A 55 16.62 -14.19 -19.35
C SER A 55 17.09 -12.90 -20.03
N PRO A 56 16.72 -12.64 -21.31
CA PRO A 56 16.97 -11.34 -21.95
C PRO A 56 16.22 -10.20 -21.25
N GLU A 57 15.17 -10.52 -20.47
CA GLU A 57 14.43 -9.56 -19.66
C GLU A 57 15.11 -9.28 -18.30
N ARG A 58 16.25 -9.91 -18.00
CA ARG A 58 16.97 -9.66 -16.75
C ARG A 58 17.73 -8.34 -16.83
N VAL A 59 17.51 -7.49 -15.83
CA VAL A 59 18.25 -6.23 -15.63
C VAL A 59 19.01 -6.23 -14.30
N THR A 60 19.98 -5.33 -14.18
CA THR A 60 20.69 -5.14 -12.90
C THR A 60 19.78 -4.41 -11.91
N PRO A 61 19.49 -4.98 -10.73
CA PRO A 61 18.69 -4.33 -9.71
C PRO A 61 19.31 -3.01 -9.23
N PRO A 62 18.55 -1.91 -9.12
CA PRO A 62 19.06 -0.63 -8.63
C PRO A 62 19.29 -0.63 -7.11
N CYS A 63 18.66 -1.52 -6.34
CA CYS A 63 18.88 -1.62 -4.90
C CYS A 63 19.99 -2.60 -4.56
N VAL A 64 21.03 -2.10 -3.88
CA VAL A 64 22.13 -2.94 -3.36
C VAL A 64 21.68 -3.98 -2.32
N HIS A 65 20.47 -3.86 -1.76
CA HIS A 65 19.92 -4.79 -0.76
C HIS A 65 18.99 -5.86 -1.39
N PHE A 66 18.83 -5.84 -2.72
CA PHE A 66 17.92 -6.74 -3.43
C PHE A 66 18.58 -8.08 -3.75
N GLY A 67 17.80 -9.16 -3.64
CA GLY A 67 18.20 -10.48 -4.09
C GLY A 67 19.10 -11.26 -3.11
N PRO A 68 19.54 -12.46 -3.51
CA PRO A 68 20.34 -13.35 -2.66
C PRO A 68 21.64 -12.72 -2.15
N ASP A 69 22.26 -11.88 -2.98
CA ASP A 69 23.55 -11.23 -2.71
C ASP A 69 23.41 -9.80 -2.15
N GLY A 70 22.23 -9.47 -1.62
CA GLY A 70 21.96 -8.13 -1.07
C GLY A 70 22.90 -7.74 0.06
N LYS A 71 23.41 -6.50 0.04
CA LYS A 71 24.19 -5.89 1.13
C LYS A 71 23.41 -6.00 2.44
N ASN A 72 24.04 -6.54 3.49
CA ASN A 72 23.44 -6.79 4.80
C ASN A 72 22.29 -7.82 4.81
N GLY A 73 22.08 -8.57 3.72
CA GLY A 73 21.04 -9.58 3.56
C GLY A 73 20.00 -9.24 2.50
N THR A 74 19.15 -10.23 2.19
CA THR A 74 18.07 -10.12 1.19
C THR A 74 16.87 -9.37 1.75
N CYS A 75 16.77 -8.06 1.46
CA CYS A 75 15.62 -7.26 1.89
C CYS A 75 14.30 -7.85 1.37
N GLY A 76 13.32 -8.06 2.25
CA GLY A 76 12.03 -8.65 1.89
C GLY A 76 11.03 -7.68 1.22
N GLY A 77 11.44 -6.46 0.89
CA GLY A 77 10.53 -5.42 0.38
C GLY A 77 10.19 -5.50 -1.11
N CYS A 78 11.16 -5.85 -1.95
CA CYS A 78 10.99 -5.93 -3.41
C CYS A 78 11.28 -7.36 -3.87
N THR A 79 10.56 -7.83 -4.90
CA THR A 79 10.69 -9.18 -5.46
C THR A 79 11.14 -9.19 -6.92
N LEU A 80 10.95 -8.09 -7.67
CA LEU A 80 11.10 -8.08 -9.14
C LEU A 80 12.01 -6.97 -9.69
N GLN A 81 12.97 -6.45 -8.91
CA GLN A 81 13.91 -5.41 -9.41
C GLN A 81 14.84 -5.89 -10.54
N HIS A 82 14.93 -7.20 -10.72
CA HIS A 82 15.76 -7.84 -11.74
C HIS A 82 15.00 -8.08 -13.05
N ALA A 83 13.69 -7.77 -13.12
CA ALA A 83 12.91 -7.83 -14.34
C ALA A 83 12.97 -6.48 -15.08
N SER A 84 12.98 -6.53 -16.41
CA SER A 84 12.77 -5.35 -17.26
C SER A 84 11.44 -4.68 -16.93
N ASP A 85 11.33 -3.39 -17.27
CA ASP A 85 10.08 -2.64 -17.09
C ASP A 85 8.93 -3.29 -17.88
N ALA A 86 9.17 -3.76 -19.10
CA ALA A 86 8.15 -4.42 -19.92
C ALA A 86 7.60 -5.67 -19.23
N LEU A 87 8.48 -6.57 -18.79
CA LEU A 87 8.08 -7.80 -18.09
C LEU A 87 7.38 -7.49 -16.76
N TYR A 88 7.89 -6.51 -16.01
CA TYR A 88 7.31 -6.11 -14.72
C TYR A 88 5.90 -5.50 -14.86
N HIS A 89 5.70 -4.61 -15.84
CA HIS A 89 4.40 -3.99 -16.10
C HIS A 89 3.38 -5.04 -16.55
N ASP A 90 3.78 -5.93 -17.46
CA ASP A 90 2.93 -7.02 -17.93
C ASP A 90 2.59 -7.99 -16.79
N PHE A 91 3.55 -8.32 -15.93
CA PHE A 91 3.31 -9.14 -14.74
C PHE A 91 2.22 -8.53 -13.85
N LYS A 92 2.35 -7.25 -13.48
CA LYS A 92 1.37 -6.54 -12.63
C LYS A 92 -0.02 -6.52 -13.25
N ARG A 93 -0.11 -6.17 -14.53
CA ARG A 93 -1.37 -6.17 -15.27
C ARG A 93 -2.00 -7.56 -15.29
N ASN A 94 -1.19 -8.59 -15.53
CA ASN A 94 -1.66 -9.96 -15.59
C ASN A 94 -2.18 -10.49 -14.26
N LEU A 95 -1.69 -10.02 -13.11
CA LEU A 95 -2.28 -10.37 -11.81
C LEU A 95 -3.78 -9.99 -11.74
N VAL A 96 -4.14 -8.83 -12.26
CA VAL A 96 -5.56 -8.38 -12.32
C VAL A 96 -6.33 -9.19 -13.36
N VAL A 97 -5.78 -9.37 -14.56
CA VAL A 97 -6.41 -10.17 -15.63
C VAL A 97 -6.74 -11.59 -15.16
N GLN A 98 -5.79 -12.27 -14.51
CA GLN A 98 -5.99 -13.65 -14.05
C GLN A 98 -6.99 -13.72 -12.89
N ALA A 99 -6.98 -12.74 -11.99
CA ALA A 99 -7.97 -12.68 -10.91
C ALA A 99 -9.40 -12.52 -11.47
N LEU A 100 -9.61 -11.63 -12.44
CA LEU A 100 -10.90 -11.48 -13.12
C LEU A 100 -11.34 -12.76 -13.84
N LYS A 101 -10.43 -13.38 -14.62
CA LYS A 101 -10.68 -14.65 -15.32
C LYS A 101 -11.08 -15.77 -14.37
N SER A 102 -10.49 -15.83 -13.17
CA SER A 102 -10.83 -16.84 -12.15
C SER A 102 -12.29 -16.80 -11.68
N LYS A 103 -12.99 -15.67 -11.94
CA LYS A 103 -14.43 -15.48 -11.67
C LYS A 103 -15.27 -15.41 -12.95
N GLY A 104 -14.70 -15.79 -14.09
CA GLY A 104 -15.38 -15.75 -15.39
C GLY A 104 -15.57 -14.35 -15.96
N LEU A 105 -14.90 -13.33 -15.40
CA LEU A 105 -14.99 -11.95 -15.86
C LEU A 105 -13.99 -11.72 -17.00
N THR A 106 -14.46 -11.17 -18.11
CA THR A 106 -13.69 -10.98 -19.36
C THR A 106 -13.43 -9.52 -19.71
N ALA A 107 -13.60 -8.61 -18.75
CA ALA A 107 -13.40 -7.18 -18.95
C ALA A 107 -11.97 -6.87 -19.44
N GLU A 108 -11.85 -5.90 -20.34
CA GLU A 108 -10.55 -5.40 -20.79
C GLU A 108 -9.85 -4.66 -19.63
N VAL A 109 -8.59 -5.00 -19.42
CA VAL A 109 -7.74 -4.38 -18.40
C VAL A 109 -6.82 -3.37 -19.07
N ALA A 110 -6.91 -2.11 -18.66
CA ALA A 110 -6.08 -1.02 -19.18
C ALA A 110 -4.59 -1.27 -18.87
N PRO A 111 -3.68 -0.50 -19.52
CA PRO A 111 -2.28 -0.47 -19.12
C PRO A 111 -2.10 -0.10 -17.64
N LEU A 112 -0.99 -0.55 -17.06
CA LEU A 112 -0.61 -0.24 -15.68
C LEU A 112 -0.34 1.26 -15.52
N VAL A 113 -0.89 1.87 -14.47
CA VAL A 113 -0.38 3.15 -13.98
C VAL A 113 0.92 2.88 -13.23
N ILE A 114 2.03 3.37 -13.80
CA ILE A 114 3.39 3.02 -13.38
C ILE A 114 3.83 3.89 -12.20
N ALA A 115 4.39 3.27 -11.15
CA ALA A 115 5.16 3.97 -10.13
C ALA A 115 6.63 4.11 -10.52
N ARG A 116 7.29 5.13 -9.97
CA ARG A 116 8.70 5.43 -10.19
C ARG A 116 9.50 5.36 -8.89
N PRO A 117 10.83 5.15 -8.98
CA PRO A 117 11.72 5.29 -7.83
C PRO A 117 11.52 6.65 -7.14
N GLY A 118 11.67 6.68 -5.81
CA GLY A 118 11.51 7.89 -5.01
C GLY A 118 10.07 8.32 -4.70
N GLU A 119 9.04 7.63 -5.17
CA GLU A 119 7.65 8.08 -4.98
C GLU A 119 7.00 7.60 -3.69
N ARG A 120 7.62 6.65 -2.97
CA ARG A 120 7.05 6.09 -1.75
C ARG A 120 7.25 7.02 -0.57
N ARG A 121 6.17 7.73 -0.22
CA ARG A 121 6.07 8.67 0.91
C ARG A 121 5.67 8.03 2.25
N ARG A 122 5.41 6.71 2.27
CA ARG A 122 5.09 5.98 3.50
C ARG A 122 5.85 4.65 3.57
N VAL A 123 6.63 4.48 4.62
CA VAL A 123 7.41 3.26 4.88
C VAL A 123 7.28 2.82 6.33
N VAL A 124 7.46 1.54 6.59
CA VAL A 124 7.51 1.02 7.96
C VAL A 124 8.85 0.32 8.15
N PHE A 125 9.70 0.89 8.98
CA PHE A 125 10.99 0.29 9.32
C PHE A 125 10.86 -0.59 10.55
N THR A 126 11.64 -1.67 10.57
CA THR A 126 11.97 -2.41 11.78
C THR A 126 13.24 -1.82 12.36
N LEU A 127 13.20 -1.55 13.66
CA LEU A 127 14.24 -0.89 14.42
C LEU A 127 14.75 -1.81 15.52
N ARG A 128 16.04 -1.77 15.83
CA ARG A 128 16.59 -2.48 16.99
C ARG A 128 17.80 -1.75 17.55
N ARG A 129 17.82 -1.55 18.87
CA ARG A 129 19.02 -1.02 19.55
C ARG A 129 20.09 -2.11 19.60
N THR A 130 21.31 -1.73 19.24
CA THR A 130 22.53 -2.53 19.44
C THR A 130 23.41 -1.86 20.48
N GLU A 131 24.54 -2.47 20.84
CA GLU A 131 25.50 -1.90 21.80
C GLU A 131 26.05 -0.54 21.35
N LYS A 132 26.20 -0.33 20.04
CA LYS A 132 26.87 0.85 19.48
C LYS A 132 25.94 1.81 18.73
N ASP A 133 24.80 1.34 18.23
CA ASP A 133 23.95 2.10 17.31
C ASP A 133 22.50 1.57 17.25
N MET A 134 21.64 2.24 16.49
CA MET A 134 20.31 1.81 16.10
C MET A 134 20.33 1.18 14.71
N LEU A 135 19.97 -0.10 14.60
CA LEU A 135 19.66 -0.72 13.31
C LEU A 135 18.32 -0.19 12.81
N VAL A 136 18.30 0.23 11.55
CA VAL A 136 17.12 0.70 10.82
C VAL A 136 17.07 -0.03 9.50
N GLY A 137 15.95 -0.70 9.22
CA GLY A 137 15.84 -1.49 8.02
C GLY A 137 14.53 -2.21 7.86
N PHE A 138 14.57 -3.26 7.08
CA PHE A 138 13.42 -4.13 6.81
C PHE A 138 13.73 -5.56 7.23
N SER A 139 12.69 -6.35 7.43
CA SER A 139 12.88 -7.79 7.63
C SER A 139 13.41 -8.45 6.35
N GLN A 140 14.36 -9.36 6.52
CA GLN A 140 14.77 -10.26 5.46
C GLN A 140 13.59 -11.15 5.02
N ALA A 141 13.55 -11.50 3.75
CA ALA A 141 12.51 -12.40 3.22
C ALA A 141 12.44 -13.70 4.04
N GLY A 142 11.26 -14.02 4.59
CA GLY A 142 11.02 -15.23 5.38
C GLY A 142 11.75 -15.31 6.73
N SER A 143 12.27 -14.19 7.25
CA SER A 143 13.09 -14.18 8.47
C SER A 143 12.80 -12.96 9.36
N HIS A 144 13.14 -13.07 10.64
CA HIS A 144 13.13 -11.95 11.60
C HIS A 144 14.46 -11.18 11.60
N HIS A 145 15.44 -11.58 10.78
CA HIS A 145 16.67 -10.84 10.58
C HIS A 145 16.38 -9.45 9.97
N ILE A 146 17.00 -8.41 10.53
CA ILE A 146 16.83 -7.04 10.05
C ILE A 146 17.96 -6.73 9.06
N VAL A 147 17.60 -6.52 7.79
CA VAL A 147 18.50 -6.01 6.77
C VAL A 147 18.63 -4.51 6.99
N SER A 148 19.76 -4.08 7.57
CA SER A 148 20.06 -2.66 7.76
C SER A 148 20.20 -1.97 6.41
N ILE A 149 19.50 -0.85 6.25
CA ILE A 149 19.53 -0.08 5.00
C ILE A 149 20.23 1.26 5.21
N ASP A 150 20.95 1.68 4.18
CA ASP A 150 21.51 3.04 4.07
C ASP A 150 20.83 3.82 2.93
N HIS A 151 20.14 3.10 2.04
CA HIS A 151 19.45 3.62 0.88
C HIS A 151 18.25 2.73 0.55
N CYS A 152 17.18 3.29 0.01
CA CYS A 152 16.03 2.54 -0.48
C CYS A 152 15.47 3.24 -1.74
N PRO A 153 15.73 2.73 -2.95
CA PRO A 153 15.41 3.46 -4.19
C PRO A 153 13.91 3.73 -4.39
N ILE A 154 13.02 2.95 -3.76
CA ILE A 154 11.58 3.18 -3.87
C ILE A 154 11.09 4.32 -2.98
N SER A 155 11.81 4.60 -1.88
CA SER A 155 11.41 5.56 -0.86
C SER A 155 11.80 6.98 -1.25
N SER A 156 10.96 7.94 -0.89
CA SER A 156 11.24 9.34 -1.20
C SER A 156 12.50 9.87 -0.53
N ASP A 157 13.09 10.88 -1.19
CA ASP A 157 14.25 11.61 -0.68
C ASP A 157 13.96 12.24 0.68
N GLY A 158 12.71 12.64 0.93
CA GLY A 158 12.32 13.20 2.21
C GLY A 158 12.46 12.22 3.38
N ILE A 159 12.28 10.93 3.12
CA ILE A 159 12.46 9.87 4.11
C ILE A 159 13.93 9.41 4.15
N ILE A 160 14.51 9.06 3.00
CA ILE A 160 15.85 8.46 2.94
C ILE A 160 16.93 9.48 3.28
N GLY A 161 16.78 10.74 2.86
CA GLY A 161 17.66 11.84 3.27
C GLY A 161 17.58 12.17 4.77
N ARG A 162 16.65 11.57 5.52
CA ARG A 162 16.45 11.76 6.96
C ARG A 162 16.62 10.49 7.79
N LEU A 163 17.25 9.43 7.25
CA LEU A 163 17.53 8.19 8.01
C LEU A 163 18.28 8.45 9.31
N GLU A 164 19.23 9.39 9.32
CA GLU A 164 19.98 9.73 10.53
C GLU A 164 19.09 10.41 11.59
N ALA A 165 18.18 11.29 11.18
CA ALA A 165 17.20 11.88 12.09
C ALA A 165 16.28 10.80 12.69
N ILE A 166 15.84 9.84 11.85
CA ILE A 166 15.05 8.69 12.30
C ILE A 166 15.85 7.84 13.30
N ARG A 167 17.13 7.54 13.03
CA ARG A 167 18.04 6.82 13.94
C ARG A 167 18.14 7.51 15.30
N ARG A 168 18.36 8.82 15.31
CA ARG A 168 18.49 9.61 16.55
C ARG A 168 17.20 9.61 17.37
N VAL A 169 16.03 9.79 16.74
CA VAL A 169 14.75 9.72 17.45
C VAL A 169 14.47 8.30 17.96
N ALA A 170 14.77 7.28 17.15
CA ALA A 170 14.66 5.88 17.55
C ALA A 170 15.59 5.54 18.75
N ALA A 171 16.80 6.09 18.76
CA ALA A 171 17.73 5.96 19.87
C ALA A 171 17.25 6.69 21.13
N ALA A 172 16.52 7.80 21.00
CA ALA A 172 15.97 8.51 22.15
C ALA A 172 14.77 7.77 22.77
N ILE A 173 13.93 7.14 21.93
CA ILE A 173 12.71 6.48 22.38
C ILE A 173 12.92 5.04 22.87
N ALA A 174 13.90 4.31 22.31
CA ALA A 174 14.10 2.89 22.62
C ALA A 174 14.46 2.65 24.09
N THR A 175 13.76 1.71 24.72
CA THR A 175 13.93 1.34 26.15
C THR A 175 14.64 0.01 26.36
N SER A 176 14.79 -0.81 25.30
CA SER A 176 15.46 -2.12 25.34
C SER A 176 16.16 -2.42 24.02
N ALA A 177 16.77 -3.60 23.91
CA ALA A 177 17.35 -4.13 22.68
C ALA A 177 16.36 -4.97 21.85
N GLU A 178 15.09 -5.03 22.23
CA GLU A 178 14.07 -5.74 21.46
C GLU A 178 13.71 -4.99 20.17
N PRO A 179 13.37 -5.69 19.08
CA PRO A 179 12.89 -5.04 17.87
C PRO A 179 11.56 -4.32 18.09
N PHE A 180 11.43 -3.14 17.50
CA PHE A 180 10.19 -2.36 17.45
C PHE A 180 10.03 -1.75 16.04
N ARG A 181 8.90 -1.09 15.78
CA ARG A 181 8.60 -0.55 14.44
C ARG A 181 8.43 0.95 14.48
N VAL A 182 8.70 1.59 13.35
CA VAL A 182 8.28 2.98 13.09
C VAL A 182 7.59 3.05 11.74
N THR A 183 6.35 3.53 11.74
CA THR A 183 5.68 4.01 10.54
C THR A 183 6.15 5.44 10.29
N VAL A 184 6.77 5.67 9.13
CA VAL A 184 7.25 6.96 8.68
C VAL A 184 6.35 7.41 7.54
N LEU A 185 5.74 8.58 7.70
CA LEU A 185 4.99 9.27 6.65
C LEU A 185 5.67 10.60 6.35
N GLU A 186 6.02 10.82 5.09
CA GLU A 186 6.39 12.13 4.59
C GLU A 186 5.16 13.01 4.41
N THR A 187 5.19 14.18 5.03
CA THR A 187 4.13 15.20 5.04
C THR A 187 4.66 16.51 4.45
N LEU A 188 3.78 17.48 4.23
CA LEU A 188 4.15 18.76 3.60
C LEU A 188 5.29 19.51 4.31
N GLY A 189 5.47 19.34 5.63
CA GLY A 189 6.48 20.05 6.42
C GLY A 189 7.62 19.18 6.96
N GLY A 190 7.56 17.85 6.82
CA GLY A 190 8.49 16.94 7.48
C GLY A 190 7.91 15.55 7.70
N LEU A 191 8.56 14.76 8.56
CA LEU A 191 8.17 13.38 8.83
C LEU A 191 7.23 13.28 10.03
N ASP A 192 6.20 12.45 9.90
CA ASP A 192 5.46 11.89 11.02
C ASP A 192 6.02 10.51 11.36
N LEU A 193 6.50 10.35 12.60
CA LEU A 193 7.08 9.11 13.11
C LEU A 193 6.15 8.49 14.15
N ALA A 194 5.53 7.37 13.80
CA ALA A 194 4.68 6.60 14.69
C ALA A 194 5.35 5.29 15.10
N PHE A 195 5.86 5.25 16.32
CA PHE A 195 6.52 4.09 16.89
C PHE A 195 5.49 3.11 17.47
N GLU A 196 5.75 1.82 17.31
CA GLU A 196 4.92 0.73 17.84
C GLU A 196 5.80 -0.34 18.47
N GLY A 197 5.37 -0.86 19.62
CA GLY A 197 6.07 -1.93 20.32
C GLY A 197 7.27 -1.46 21.17
N VAL A 198 7.34 -0.16 21.50
CA VAL A 198 8.35 0.34 22.44
C VAL A 198 7.87 0.08 23.87
N LYS A 199 8.62 -0.68 24.66
CA LYS A 199 8.25 -0.97 26.05
C LYS A 199 8.21 0.32 26.88
N LYS A 200 7.04 0.68 27.41
CA LYS A 200 6.77 1.73 28.42
C LYS A 200 7.60 3.01 28.24
N VAL A 201 7.16 3.87 27.32
CA VAL A 201 7.74 5.22 27.12
C VAL A 201 7.45 6.11 28.34
N GLY A 202 8.44 6.23 29.24
CA GLY A 202 8.37 7.08 30.44
C GLY A 202 8.91 8.50 30.22
N ASP A 203 8.87 9.31 31.28
CA ASP A 203 9.28 10.73 31.23
C ASP A 203 10.70 10.95 30.72
N LYS A 204 11.63 10.04 31.04
CA LYS A 204 13.01 10.09 30.54
C LYS A 204 13.05 10.03 29.01
N GLN A 205 12.35 9.07 28.40
CA GLN A 205 12.28 8.94 26.94
C GLN A 205 11.52 10.11 26.31
N ARG A 206 10.42 10.57 26.92
CA ARG A 206 9.66 11.72 26.40
C ARG A 206 10.51 13.00 26.36
N ARG A 207 11.29 13.26 27.41
CA ARG A 207 12.26 14.37 27.45
C ARG A 207 13.36 14.20 26.39
N ALA A 208 13.98 13.02 26.33
CA ALA A 208 15.04 12.75 25.36
C ALA A 208 14.56 12.89 23.90
N VAL A 209 13.36 12.39 23.57
CA VAL A 209 12.74 12.54 22.25
C VAL A 209 12.46 14.01 21.95
N THR A 210 11.89 14.75 22.91
CA THR A 210 11.60 16.18 22.77
C THR A 210 12.87 16.98 22.49
N GLU A 211 13.90 16.82 23.31
CA GLU A 211 15.20 17.47 23.13
C GLU A 211 15.84 17.11 21.79
N THR A 212 15.78 15.83 21.39
CA THR A 212 16.30 15.36 20.10
C THR A 212 15.58 16.02 18.92
N VAL A 213 14.25 16.04 18.94
CA VAL A 213 13.44 16.64 17.86
C VAL A 213 13.68 18.14 17.76
N LEU A 214 13.74 18.85 18.89
CA LEU A 214 14.04 20.29 18.91
C LEU A 214 15.47 20.58 18.43
N ALA A 215 16.44 19.74 18.76
CA ALA A 215 17.83 19.88 18.32
C ALA A 215 18.02 19.64 16.81
N LEU A 216 17.14 18.85 16.18
CA LEU A 216 17.13 18.67 14.72
C LEU A 216 16.67 19.93 13.96
N ARG A 217 16.08 20.92 14.67
CA ARG A 217 15.56 22.22 14.19
C ARG A 217 14.41 22.15 13.18
N ALA A 218 14.35 21.14 12.32
CA ALA A 218 13.28 20.93 11.34
C ALA A 218 13.23 19.46 10.88
N GLY A 219 12.16 19.10 10.17
CA GLY A 219 12.07 17.83 9.42
C GLY A 219 11.38 16.68 10.15
N ILE A 220 11.05 16.82 11.44
CA ILE A 220 10.17 15.91 12.18
C ILE A 220 8.97 16.72 12.69
N ASN A 221 7.78 16.41 12.18
CA ASN A 221 6.54 17.12 12.52
C ASN A 221 5.84 16.50 13.71
N ARG A 222 5.90 15.18 13.85
CA ARG A 222 5.29 14.47 14.98
C ARG A 222 6.07 13.22 15.31
N VAL A 223 6.17 12.94 16.61
CA VAL A 223 6.61 11.66 17.16
C VAL A 223 5.52 11.13 18.07
N SER A 224 5.14 9.89 17.88
CA SER A 224 4.17 9.18 18.71
C SER A 224 4.65 7.77 19.04
N SER A 225 4.15 7.19 20.13
CA SER A 225 4.36 5.78 20.48
C SER A 225 3.02 5.16 20.85
N ASP A 226 2.69 4.03 20.22
CA ASP A 226 1.49 3.22 20.52
C ASP A 226 0.19 4.07 20.56
N GLY A 227 0.11 5.04 19.65
CA GLY A 227 -1.03 5.93 19.48
C GLY A 227 -1.03 7.19 20.35
N GLU A 228 -0.06 7.36 21.25
CA GLU A 228 0.12 8.57 22.06
C GLU A 228 1.14 9.52 21.44
N ILE A 229 0.79 10.80 21.34
CA ILE A 229 1.72 11.84 20.87
C ILE A 229 2.75 12.11 21.97
N VAL A 230 4.03 11.99 21.61
CA VAL A 230 5.16 12.37 22.48
C VAL A 230 5.49 13.85 22.28
N ILE A 231 5.59 14.29 21.03
CA ILE A 231 5.77 15.69 20.65
C ILE A 231 5.21 15.92 19.24
N GLU A 232 4.62 17.09 19.01
CA GLU A 232 4.12 17.54 17.70
C GLU A 232 4.52 19.01 17.49
N PRO A 233 5.76 19.29 17.05
CA PRO A 233 6.18 20.68 16.81
C PRO A 233 5.38 21.35 15.69
N GLN A 234 4.90 20.56 14.72
CA GLN A 234 4.07 21.01 13.60
C GLN A 234 3.04 19.95 13.25
N LYS A 235 1.86 20.36 12.76
CA LYS A 235 0.86 19.40 12.28
C LYS A 235 1.41 18.59 11.10
N PRO A 236 1.40 17.25 11.15
CA PRO A 236 1.78 16.43 10.01
C PRO A 236 0.63 16.44 9.00
N GLU A 237 0.70 17.33 8.01
CA GLU A 237 -0.36 17.54 7.02
C GLU A 237 0.00 16.89 5.67
N ILE A 238 -0.95 16.18 5.08
CA ILE A 238 -0.96 15.78 3.66
C ILE A 238 -2.07 16.53 2.93
N GLU A 239 -2.05 16.50 1.59
CA GLU A 239 -3.01 17.25 0.79
C GLU A 239 -3.81 16.34 -0.15
N PHE A 240 -5.13 16.58 -0.17
CA PHE A 240 -6.09 15.99 -1.10
C PHE A 240 -6.78 17.09 -1.92
N SER A 241 -6.25 17.42 -3.12
CA SER A 241 -6.80 18.47 -4.00
C SER A 241 -6.97 19.82 -3.29
N GLY A 242 -5.88 20.34 -2.71
CA GLY A 242 -5.86 21.58 -1.95
C GLY A 242 -6.49 21.52 -0.56
N VAL A 243 -7.02 20.36 -0.13
CA VAL A 243 -7.56 20.16 1.23
C VAL A 243 -6.44 19.58 2.09
N ARG A 244 -6.05 20.29 3.15
CA ARG A 244 -5.04 19.80 4.11
C ARG A 244 -5.69 18.89 5.13
N VAL A 245 -5.08 17.73 5.35
CA VAL A 245 -5.52 16.72 6.31
C VAL A 245 -4.35 16.31 7.18
N SER A 246 -4.55 16.29 8.49
CA SER A 246 -3.58 15.69 9.40
C SER A 246 -4.06 14.29 9.80
N PRO A 247 -3.52 13.21 9.18
CA PRO A 247 -3.96 11.85 9.47
C PRO A 247 -3.59 11.46 10.91
N PRO A 248 -4.28 10.46 11.49
CA PRO A 248 -3.88 9.90 12.77
C PRO A 248 -2.47 9.30 12.68
N ALA A 249 -1.76 9.30 13.80
CA ALA A 249 -0.40 8.76 13.83
C ALA A 249 -0.39 7.27 13.48
N GLY A 250 0.50 6.88 12.57
CA GLY A 250 0.56 5.52 12.01
C GLY A 250 -0.59 5.17 11.06
N GLY A 251 -1.56 6.09 10.89
CA GLY A 251 -2.75 5.94 10.08
C GLY A 251 -2.45 5.55 8.64
N PHE A 252 -3.44 4.92 8.01
CA PHE A 252 -3.35 4.57 6.60
C PHE A 252 -3.36 5.82 5.73
N THR A 253 -2.44 5.85 4.78
CA THR A 253 -2.41 6.78 3.64
C THR A 253 -1.93 6.00 2.43
N GLN A 254 -2.29 6.44 1.23
CA GLN A 254 -1.77 5.84 0.00
C GLN A 254 -0.24 5.95 -0.05
N ALA A 255 0.42 4.87 -0.47
CA ALA A 255 1.86 4.72 -0.31
C ALA A 255 2.67 5.68 -1.19
N THR A 256 2.11 6.08 -2.34
CA THR A 256 2.68 7.09 -3.24
C THR A 256 1.64 8.17 -3.53
N LYS A 257 2.08 9.40 -3.77
CA LYS A 257 1.20 10.50 -4.18
C LYS A 257 0.73 10.37 -5.64
N PRO A 258 1.60 10.00 -6.61
CA PRO A 258 1.16 9.85 -8.00
C PRO A 258 0.12 8.75 -8.21
N ALA A 259 0.23 7.61 -7.53
CA ALA A 259 -0.79 6.56 -7.59
C ALA A 259 -2.12 7.02 -6.98
N GLU A 260 -2.07 7.69 -5.82
CA GLU A 260 -3.25 8.29 -5.19
C GLU A 260 -3.97 9.26 -6.13
N ASP A 261 -3.22 10.14 -6.81
CA ASP A 261 -3.79 11.11 -7.72
C ASP A 261 -4.38 10.45 -8.96
N ALA A 262 -3.69 9.46 -9.56
CA ALA A 262 -4.22 8.72 -10.71
C ALA A 262 -5.51 7.96 -10.35
N MET A 263 -5.57 7.31 -9.19
CA MET A 263 -6.80 6.68 -8.71
C MET A 263 -7.92 7.69 -8.51
N ALA A 264 -7.61 8.85 -7.91
CA ALA A 264 -8.58 9.89 -7.70
C ALA A 264 -9.10 10.50 -9.01
N GLU A 265 -8.25 10.69 -10.02
CA GLU A 265 -8.66 11.17 -11.34
C GLU A 265 -9.64 10.20 -12.01
N ILE A 266 -9.38 8.90 -11.95
CA ILE A 266 -10.30 7.87 -12.46
C ILE A 266 -11.63 7.92 -11.72
N VAL A 267 -11.61 7.97 -10.39
CA VAL A 267 -12.81 8.08 -9.55
C VAL A 267 -13.61 9.33 -9.92
N LEU A 268 -12.98 10.51 -9.94
CA LEU A 268 -13.65 11.77 -10.21
C LEU A 268 -14.24 11.83 -11.63
N THR A 269 -13.52 11.30 -12.61
CA THR A 269 -14.00 11.20 -14.00
C THR A 269 -15.22 10.30 -14.11
N ALA A 270 -15.17 9.13 -13.47
CA ALA A 270 -16.26 8.15 -13.49
C ALA A 270 -17.54 8.66 -12.79
N LEU A 271 -17.41 9.55 -11.80
CA LEU A 271 -18.56 10.16 -11.14
C LEU A 271 -19.38 11.08 -12.05
N GLY A 272 -18.77 11.66 -13.09
CA GLY A 272 -19.44 12.50 -14.08
C GLY A 272 -20.32 13.58 -13.46
N LYS A 273 -21.65 13.48 -13.63
CA LYS A 273 -22.64 14.45 -13.13
C LYS A 273 -23.33 14.02 -11.82
N ALA A 274 -22.80 13.03 -11.11
CA ALA A 274 -23.34 12.59 -9.82
C ALA A 274 -23.41 13.78 -8.84
N LYS A 275 -24.55 13.93 -8.15
CA LYS A 275 -24.77 15.02 -7.19
C LYS A 275 -24.61 14.55 -5.74
N ARG A 276 -24.89 13.28 -5.47
CA ARG A 276 -24.79 12.65 -4.15
C ARG A 276 -24.00 11.35 -4.27
N VAL A 277 -22.88 11.27 -3.55
CA VAL A 277 -21.95 10.15 -3.58
C VAL A 277 -21.76 9.61 -2.17
N ALA A 278 -21.76 8.29 -2.02
CA ALA A 278 -21.25 7.66 -0.80
C ALA A 278 -19.80 7.24 -1.02
N ASP A 279 -18.92 7.59 -0.08
CA ASP A 279 -17.53 7.11 -0.02
C ASP A 279 -17.41 6.12 1.15
N LEU A 280 -17.19 4.85 0.86
CA LEU A 280 -17.21 3.76 1.82
C LEU A 280 -15.78 3.29 2.09
N PHE A 281 -15.47 3.06 3.37
CA PHE A 281 -14.08 2.88 3.84
C PHE A 281 -13.25 4.15 3.58
N ALA A 282 -13.85 5.31 3.88
CA ALA A 282 -13.35 6.61 3.46
C ALA A 282 -11.99 7.00 4.09
N GLY A 283 -11.57 6.33 5.16
CA GLY A 283 -10.34 6.61 5.88
C GLY A 283 -10.25 8.08 6.31
N SER A 284 -9.12 8.72 6.00
CA SER A 284 -8.90 10.16 6.26
C SER A 284 -9.45 11.07 5.16
N GLY A 285 -10.22 10.53 4.20
CA GLY A 285 -10.90 11.31 3.18
C GLY A 285 -10.17 11.43 1.85
N THR A 286 -9.34 10.44 1.49
CA THR A 286 -8.58 10.42 0.23
C THR A 286 -9.46 10.72 -0.98
N PHE A 287 -10.61 10.06 -1.08
CA PHE A 287 -11.59 10.28 -2.14
C PHE A 287 -12.65 11.30 -1.70
N ALA A 288 -13.25 11.15 -0.51
CA ALA A 288 -14.33 12.03 -0.04
C ALA A 288 -14.03 13.53 -0.21
N LEU A 289 -12.83 13.98 0.16
CA LEU A 289 -12.48 15.40 0.11
C LEU A 289 -12.24 15.90 -1.32
N ARG A 290 -11.78 15.02 -2.21
CA ARG A 290 -11.66 15.31 -3.65
C ARG A 290 -13.02 15.32 -4.33
N ILE A 291 -13.87 14.34 -4.02
CA ILE A 291 -15.25 14.25 -4.55
C ILE A 291 -16.08 15.46 -4.11
N ALA A 292 -15.86 15.94 -2.88
CA ALA A 292 -16.53 17.12 -2.34
C ALA A 292 -16.30 18.40 -3.16
N ARG A 293 -15.33 18.46 -4.08
CA ARG A 293 -15.19 19.58 -5.03
C ARG A 293 -16.35 19.63 -6.03
N GLN A 294 -16.97 18.50 -6.36
CA GLN A 294 -18.02 18.43 -7.40
C GLN A 294 -19.37 17.90 -6.90
N ALA A 295 -19.41 17.04 -5.88
CA ALA A 295 -20.63 16.39 -5.41
C ALA A 295 -20.77 16.42 -3.87
N LYS A 296 -22.00 16.29 -3.36
CA LYS A 296 -22.22 16.06 -1.92
C LYS A 296 -21.75 14.66 -1.55
N VAL A 297 -21.04 14.53 -0.45
CA VAL A 297 -20.43 13.25 -0.03
C VAL A 297 -20.97 12.80 1.31
N HIS A 298 -21.30 11.51 1.41
CA HIS A 298 -21.46 10.81 2.68
C HIS A 298 -20.30 9.83 2.86
N ALA A 299 -19.39 10.13 3.77
CA ALA A 299 -18.21 9.33 4.05
C ALA A 299 -18.47 8.37 5.22
N VAL A 300 -18.27 7.08 5.00
CA VAL A 300 -18.53 6.02 6.00
C VAL A 300 -17.22 5.28 6.31
N GLU A 301 -16.84 5.24 7.58
CA GLU A 301 -15.56 4.70 8.04
C GLU A 301 -15.68 4.03 9.42
N GLY A 302 -14.92 2.96 9.66
CA GLY A 302 -14.88 2.28 10.96
C GLY A 302 -13.89 2.91 11.94
N ASP A 303 -12.76 3.43 11.44
CA ASP A 303 -11.72 4.11 12.22
C ASP A 303 -12.14 5.54 12.61
N GLU A 304 -12.41 5.72 13.90
CA GLU A 304 -12.87 7.00 14.44
C GLU A 304 -11.85 8.12 14.27
N LYS A 305 -10.55 7.84 14.36
CA LYS A 305 -9.52 8.88 14.31
C LYS A 305 -9.34 9.36 12.87
N ALA A 306 -9.35 8.46 11.89
CA ALA A 306 -9.32 8.79 10.47
C ALA A 306 -10.55 9.60 10.06
N LEU A 307 -11.75 9.17 10.49
CA LEU A 307 -12.99 9.88 10.21
C LEU A 307 -13.03 11.28 10.83
N LYS A 308 -12.49 11.46 12.04
CA LYS A 308 -12.33 12.79 12.66
C LYS A 308 -11.37 13.69 11.89
N ALA A 309 -10.29 13.14 11.34
CA ALA A 309 -9.36 13.90 10.49
C ALA A 309 -10.05 14.37 9.20
N LEU A 310 -10.83 13.50 8.57
CA LEU A 310 -11.66 13.83 7.40
C LEU A 310 -12.67 14.95 7.73
N ASP A 311 -13.49 14.77 8.77
CA ASP A 311 -14.54 15.73 9.16
C ASP A 311 -13.93 17.10 9.50
N PHE A 312 -12.82 17.11 10.23
CA PHE A 312 -12.09 18.33 10.54
C PHE A 312 -11.62 19.05 9.25
N ALA A 313 -10.98 18.33 8.33
CA ALA A 313 -10.50 18.93 7.08
C ALA A 313 -11.64 19.45 6.20
N ALA A 314 -12.75 18.70 6.12
CA ALA A 314 -13.94 19.11 5.35
C ALA A 314 -14.57 20.41 5.89
N ARG A 315 -14.70 20.54 7.22
CA ARG A 315 -15.30 21.73 7.85
C ARG A 315 -14.42 22.98 7.78
N ASN A 316 -13.10 22.80 7.75
CA ASN A 316 -12.14 23.90 7.75
C ASN A 316 -11.65 24.28 6.35
N THR A 317 -12.23 23.71 5.29
CA THR A 317 -11.85 24.03 3.90
C THR A 317 -13.00 24.67 3.13
N GLN A 318 -12.73 25.82 2.52
CA GLN A 318 -13.70 26.51 1.67
C GLN A 318 -13.81 25.89 0.27
N GLY A 319 -14.95 26.11 -0.38
CA GLY A 319 -15.19 25.66 -1.76
C GLY A 319 -15.47 24.15 -1.90
N LEU A 320 -15.83 23.48 -0.80
CA LEU A 320 -16.34 22.11 -0.82
C LEU A 320 -17.88 22.11 -0.81
N LYS A 321 -18.46 21.16 -1.52
CA LYS A 321 -19.85 20.73 -1.32
C LYS A 321 -19.98 20.06 0.05
N PRO A 322 -21.20 19.97 0.61
CA PRO A 322 -21.43 19.32 1.89
C PRO A 322 -20.85 17.91 1.98
N VAL A 323 -20.07 17.67 3.04
CA VAL A 323 -19.56 16.36 3.44
C VAL A 323 -20.20 15.98 4.76
N THR A 324 -20.81 14.81 4.83
CA THR A 324 -21.29 14.20 6.08
C THR A 324 -20.49 12.95 6.39
N VAL A 325 -20.35 12.63 7.67
CA VAL A 325 -19.56 11.47 8.13
C VAL A 325 -20.40 10.52 8.97
N GLU A 326 -20.14 9.22 8.84
CA GLU A 326 -20.73 8.18 9.69
C GLU A 326 -19.67 7.17 10.13
N ARG A 327 -19.57 6.95 11.45
CA ARG A 327 -18.77 5.84 11.97
C ARG A 327 -19.56 4.55 11.88
N ARG A 328 -19.13 3.61 11.03
CA ARG A 328 -19.80 2.32 10.83
C ARG A 328 -18.79 1.25 10.45
N ASP A 329 -18.87 0.09 11.10
CA ASP A 329 -18.15 -1.10 10.69
C ASP A 329 -18.85 -1.74 9.49
N LEU A 330 -18.41 -1.40 8.29
CA LEU A 330 -18.99 -1.85 7.03
C LEU A 330 -18.82 -3.35 6.79
N PHE A 331 -17.92 -4.05 7.50
CA PHE A 331 -17.81 -5.51 7.42
C PHE A 331 -18.94 -6.22 8.15
N ARG A 332 -19.51 -5.60 9.19
CA ARG A 332 -20.61 -6.18 9.98
C ARG A 332 -21.96 -5.55 9.64
N ARG A 333 -21.95 -4.30 9.24
CA ARG A 333 -23.12 -3.46 9.00
C ARG A 333 -22.89 -2.68 7.69
N PRO A 334 -23.05 -3.29 6.51
CA PRO A 334 -23.01 -2.55 5.26
C PRO A 334 -24.11 -1.48 5.21
N LEU A 335 -24.00 -0.52 4.30
CA LEU A 335 -25.16 0.31 3.94
C LEU A 335 -26.19 -0.56 3.21
N MET A 336 -27.40 -0.60 3.74
CA MET A 336 -28.50 -1.39 3.19
C MET A 336 -28.99 -0.80 1.87
N ALA A 337 -29.56 -1.63 0.98
CA ALA A 337 -30.12 -1.20 -0.30
C ALA A 337 -31.14 -0.05 -0.17
N SER A 338 -31.88 0.03 0.94
CA SER A 338 -32.78 1.14 1.25
C SER A 338 -32.05 2.45 1.56
N GLU A 339 -30.94 2.40 2.30
CA GLU A 339 -30.07 3.54 2.60
C GLU A 339 -29.36 4.04 1.33
N LEU A 340 -29.08 3.13 0.39
CA LEU A 340 -28.38 3.44 -0.86
C LEU A 340 -29.22 4.20 -1.89
N LYS A 341 -30.55 4.23 -1.76
CA LYS A 341 -31.49 4.83 -2.74
C LYS A 341 -31.25 6.32 -3.04
N VAL A 342 -30.58 7.02 -2.13
CA VAL A 342 -30.37 8.47 -2.22
C VAL A 342 -29.06 8.86 -2.94
N TYR A 343 -28.22 7.90 -3.29
CA TYR A 343 -26.93 8.14 -3.93
C TYR A 343 -26.99 7.86 -5.43
N ASP A 344 -26.38 8.76 -6.19
CA ASP A 344 -26.22 8.61 -7.64
C ASP A 344 -25.06 7.64 -7.95
N ALA A 345 -24.03 7.67 -7.11
CA ALA A 345 -22.83 6.84 -7.23
C ALA A 345 -22.27 6.42 -5.86
N VAL A 346 -21.51 5.33 -5.84
CA VAL A 346 -20.80 4.83 -4.65
C VAL A 346 -19.35 4.54 -5.00
N VAL A 347 -18.44 5.00 -4.15
CA VAL A 347 -17.01 4.66 -4.18
C VAL A 347 -16.72 3.78 -2.97
N PHE A 348 -15.92 2.72 -3.13
CA PHE A 348 -15.42 1.95 -1.99
C PHE A 348 -13.94 1.60 -2.14
N ASP A 349 -13.17 1.70 -1.05
CA ASP A 349 -11.75 1.33 -0.97
C ASP A 349 -11.48 0.45 0.28
N PRO A 350 -11.97 -0.80 0.30
CA PRO A 350 -11.86 -1.67 1.45
C PRO A 350 -10.41 -2.15 1.69
N PRO A 351 -10.12 -2.57 2.92
CA PRO A 351 -8.96 -3.42 3.22
C PRO A 351 -8.92 -4.70 2.34
N ARG A 352 -7.82 -5.46 2.45
CA ARG A 352 -7.55 -6.68 1.64
C ARG A 352 -8.66 -7.74 1.63
N ALA A 353 -9.58 -7.72 2.58
CA ALA A 353 -10.73 -8.63 2.63
C ALA A 353 -11.79 -8.33 1.56
N GLY A 354 -11.78 -7.14 0.95
CA GLY A 354 -12.79 -6.67 0.00
C GLY A 354 -14.07 -6.17 0.68
N ALA A 355 -15.09 -5.86 -0.12
CA ALA A 355 -16.35 -5.26 0.31
C ALA A 355 -17.55 -6.19 0.02
N GLU A 356 -17.41 -7.48 0.30
CA GLU A 356 -18.36 -8.53 -0.12
C GLU A 356 -19.81 -8.22 0.24
N ASP A 357 -20.07 -7.97 1.53
CA ASP A 357 -21.43 -7.74 2.03
C ASP A 357 -21.99 -6.40 1.55
N GLN A 358 -21.13 -5.40 1.38
CA GLN A 358 -21.52 -4.14 0.76
C GLN A 358 -21.90 -4.33 -0.73
N CYS A 359 -21.19 -5.19 -1.45
CA CYS A 359 -21.51 -5.53 -2.84
C CYS A 359 -22.83 -6.29 -2.97
N LYS A 360 -23.18 -7.15 -2.00
CA LYS A 360 -24.49 -7.81 -1.93
C LYS A 360 -25.64 -6.79 -1.77
N GLU A 361 -25.43 -5.73 -0.98
CA GLU A 361 -26.41 -4.66 -0.85
C GLU A 361 -26.47 -3.74 -2.09
N LEU A 362 -25.31 -3.42 -2.69
CA LEU A 362 -25.24 -2.66 -3.94
C LEU A 362 -25.94 -3.37 -5.11
N ALA A 363 -25.81 -4.71 -5.19
CA ALA A 363 -26.50 -5.56 -6.15
C ALA A 363 -28.03 -5.38 -6.09
N ARG A 364 -28.58 -5.23 -4.88
CA ARG A 364 -30.02 -5.01 -4.62
C ARG A 364 -30.44 -3.54 -4.76
N SER A 365 -29.49 -2.63 -4.89
CA SER A 365 -29.74 -1.19 -4.95
C SER A 365 -30.03 -0.68 -6.37
N GLY A 366 -30.51 0.56 -6.47
CA GLY A 366 -30.68 1.30 -7.72
C GLY A 366 -29.52 2.23 -8.07
N VAL A 367 -28.37 2.13 -7.38
CA VAL A 367 -27.19 2.95 -7.66
C VAL A 367 -26.73 2.70 -9.10
N LYS A 368 -26.47 3.77 -9.85
CA LYS A 368 -26.13 3.66 -11.28
C LYS A 368 -24.65 3.44 -11.51
N THR A 369 -23.81 4.11 -10.74
CA THR A 369 -22.36 4.08 -10.90
C THR A 369 -21.70 3.58 -9.63
N VAL A 370 -20.85 2.55 -9.74
CA VAL A 370 -20.04 2.04 -8.63
C VAL A 370 -18.58 2.10 -9.05
N ILE A 371 -17.73 2.68 -8.20
CA ILE A 371 -16.28 2.69 -8.39
C ILE A 371 -15.65 1.88 -7.26
N ALA A 372 -15.02 0.77 -7.62
CA ALA A 372 -14.32 -0.12 -6.71
C ALA A 372 -12.82 0.17 -6.77
N VAL A 373 -12.21 0.48 -5.63
CA VAL A 373 -10.76 0.55 -5.46
C VAL A 373 -10.34 -0.65 -4.61
N SER A 374 -9.26 -1.34 -4.98
CA SER A 374 -8.79 -2.48 -4.18
C SER A 374 -7.31 -2.75 -4.34
N CYS A 375 -6.65 -3.08 -3.23
CA CYS A 375 -5.27 -3.58 -3.19
C CYS A 375 -5.16 -5.12 -3.29
N ASN A 376 -6.28 -5.83 -3.48
CA ASN A 376 -6.29 -7.29 -3.60
C ASN A 376 -7.15 -7.74 -4.80
N PRO A 377 -6.52 -8.12 -5.92
CA PRO A 377 -7.23 -8.57 -7.11
C PRO A 377 -8.20 -9.74 -6.88
N ILE A 378 -7.90 -10.64 -5.93
CA ILE A 378 -8.72 -11.84 -5.70
C ILE A 378 -10.06 -11.47 -5.04
N SER A 379 -10.03 -10.66 -3.98
CA SER A 379 -11.27 -10.19 -3.34
C SER A 379 -12.02 -9.24 -4.26
N LEU A 380 -11.32 -8.39 -5.01
CA LEU A 380 -11.93 -7.54 -6.03
C LEU A 380 -12.71 -8.37 -7.06
N ALA A 381 -12.11 -9.42 -7.63
CA ALA A 381 -12.79 -10.26 -8.61
C ALA A 381 -14.07 -10.92 -8.05
N ARG A 382 -14.06 -11.35 -6.78
CA ARG A 382 -15.27 -11.83 -6.09
C ARG A 382 -16.34 -10.75 -6.02
N ASP A 383 -15.95 -9.56 -5.56
CA ASP A 383 -16.87 -8.43 -5.35
C ASP A 383 -17.50 -7.97 -6.68
N LEU A 384 -16.69 -7.91 -7.74
CA LEU A 384 -17.16 -7.61 -9.09
C LEU A 384 -18.12 -8.66 -9.62
N ALA A 385 -17.86 -9.96 -9.39
CA ALA A 385 -18.76 -11.02 -9.83
C ALA A 385 -20.17 -10.90 -9.21
N ILE A 386 -20.26 -10.48 -7.95
CA ILE A 386 -21.53 -10.19 -7.27
C ILE A 386 -22.27 -9.05 -7.99
N LEU A 387 -21.57 -7.95 -8.29
CA LEU A 387 -22.16 -6.79 -8.95
C LEU A 387 -22.58 -7.11 -10.39
N THR A 388 -21.74 -7.82 -11.16
CA THR A 388 -22.07 -8.17 -12.55
C THR A 388 -23.23 -9.14 -12.65
N ALA A 389 -23.35 -10.09 -11.72
CA ALA A 389 -24.53 -10.97 -11.64
C ALA A 389 -25.84 -10.19 -11.37
N ALA A 390 -25.73 -9.00 -10.79
CA ALA A 390 -26.85 -8.09 -10.52
C ALA A 390 -27.10 -7.05 -11.63
N GLY A 391 -26.45 -7.20 -12.78
CA GLY A 391 -26.66 -6.39 -13.98
C GLY A 391 -25.66 -5.24 -14.17
N TYR A 392 -24.72 -5.01 -13.24
CA TYR A 392 -23.66 -4.04 -13.49
C TYR A 392 -22.73 -4.50 -14.62
N ARG A 393 -22.34 -3.58 -15.49
CA ARG A 393 -21.34 -3.78 -16.53
C ARG A 393 -20.04 -3.11 -16.11
N ILE A 394 -18.93 -3.85 -16.21
CA ILE A 394 -17.60 -3.30 -16.01
C ILE A 394 -17.25 -2.45 -17.24
N ARG A 395 -16.99 -1.15 -17.01
CA ARG A 395 -16.66 -0.17 -18.07
C ARG A 395 -15.17 0.06 -18.20
N LEU A 396 -14.45 0.02 -17.08
CA LEU A 396 -13.02 0.25 -17.02
C LEU A 396 -12.41 -0.58 -15.88
N VAL A 397 -11.26 -1.19 -16.13
CA VAL A 397 -10.39 -1.79 -15.10
C VAL A 397 -9.00 -1.22 -15.29
N THR A 398 -8.51 -0.45 -14.32
CA THR A 398 -7.18 0.16 -14.38
C THR A 398 -6.32 -0.37 -13.24
N PRO A 399 -5.28 -1.18 -13.53
CA PRO A 399 -4.30 -1.57 -12.54
C PRO A 399 -3.38 -0.38 -12.22
N VAL A 400 -3.02 -0.24 -10.95
CA VAL A 400 -2.19 0.84 -10.42
C VAL A 400 -1.04 0.23 -9.62
N ASP A 401 0.17 0.61 -9.96
CA ASP A 401 1.35 0.23 -9.21
C ASP A 401 1.61 1.22 -8.09
N GLN A 402 1.11 0.93 -6.90
CA GLN A 402 1.45 1.70 -5.70
C GLN A 402 2.68 1.13 -4.97
N PHE A 403 3.14 -0.05 -5.36
CA PHE A 403 4.17 -0.81 -4.65
C PHE A 403 5.24 -1.31 -5.63
N LEU A 404 6.08 -0.37 -6.07
CA LEU A 404 7.14 -0.59 -7.06
C LEU A 404 8.03 -1.79 -6.73
N TRP A 405 8.24 -2.65 -7.74
CA TRP A 405 8.97 -3.92 -7.74
C TRP A 405 8.52 -4.96 -6.71
N SER A 406 7.34 -4.81 -6.11
CA SER A 406 6.69 -5.85 -5.33
C SER A 406 5.66 -6.61 -6.18
N ALA A 407 5.06 -7.67 -5.64
CA ALA A 407 3.96 -8.38 -6.28
C ALA A 407 2.56 -7.79 -5.98
N HIS A 408 2.46 -6.69 -5.23
CA HIS A 408 1.17 -6.07 -4.92
C HIS A 408 0.71 -5.17 -6.05
N VAL A 409 -0.54 -5.27 -6.46
CA VAL A 409 -1.15 -4.39 -7.47
C VAL A 409 -2.48 -3.88 -6.94
N GLU A 410 -2.71 -2.59 -7.11
CA GLU A 410 -4.00 -1.96 -6.86
C GLU A 410 -4.80 -1.94 -8.17
N ALA A 411 -6.12 -1.84 -8.07
CA ALA A 411 -6.96 -1.66 -9.23
C ALA A 411 -8.15 -0.75 -8.92
N VAL A 412 -8.48 0.11 -9.87
CA VAL A 412 -9.71 0.90 -9.89
C VAL A 412 -10.63 0.34 -10.96
N VAL A 413 -11.87 0.03 -10.60
CA VAL A 413 -12.87 -0.54 -11.50
C VAL A 413 -14.12 0.32 -11.50
N VAL A 414 -14.53 0.74 -12.69
CA VAL A 414 -15.75 1.51 -12.90
C VAL A 414 -16.84 0.59 -13.41
N LEU A 415 -17.97 0.57 -12.70
CA LEU A 415 -19.15 -0.21 -13.07
C LEU A 415 -20.35 0.71 -13.28
N GLU A 416 -21.17 0.37 -14.27
CA GLU A 416 -22.43 1.04 -14.58
C GLU A 416 -23.55 0.02 -14.67
N LYS A 417 -24.70 0.32 -14.07
CA LYS A 417 -25.89 -0.54 -14.14
C LYS A 417 -26.63 -0.40 -15.47
#